data_AF-A0A4R3XMU2-F1
#
_entry.id   AF-A0A4R3XMU2-F1
#
_cell.length_a   1.000
_cell.length_b   1.000
_cell.length_c   1.000
_cell.angle_alpha   90.00
_cell.angle_beta   90.00
_cell.angle_gamma   90.00
#
_symmetry.space_group_name_H-M   'P 1'
#
loop_
_entity.id
_entity.type
_entity.pdbx_description
1 polymer ?
#
loop_
_entity_poly.entity_id
_entity_poly.type
_entity_poly.pdbx_seq_one_letter_code
_entity_poly.pdbx_strand_id
1 'polypeptide(L)'
;MKSFIPREVETLWTLFTAPTVWALHFVVCYAAVAIFCAKGLAEEITFGTLRFALGVFTLLALAMIVLSAYLAWRQWGFGSGDPPHDAATREDRKYFQGFATLLLSGLSFVAVVYAAIPLIFIAECQR
;
A
#
# COMPACT_ATOMS: atom_id res chain seq x y z
N MET A 1 1.27 0.02 -30.97
CA MET A 1 1.88 -0.35 -29.67
C MET A 1 0.81 -0.95 -28.78
N LYS A 2 0.88 -2.26 -28.47
CA LYS A 2 0.01 -2.87 -27.45
C LYS A 2 0.48 -2.36 -26.09
N SER A 3 -0.30 -1.51 -25.44
CA SER A 3 -0.08 -1.14 -24.04
C SER A 3 -0.22 -2.41 -23.19
N PHE A 4 0.85 -2.84 -22.51
CA PHE A 4 0.79 -3.92 -21.51
C PHE A 4 -0.02 -3.53 -20.26
N ILE A 5 -0.40 -2.25 -20.15
CA ILE A 5 -1.19 -1.73 -19.03
C ILE A 5 -2.67 -1.84 -19.42
N PRO A 6 -3.50 -2.57 -18.64
CA PRO A 6 -4.95 -2.68 -18.87
C PRO A 6 -5.59 -1.29 -18.91
N ARG A 7 -6.45 -1.03 -19.90
CA ARG A 7 -7.14 0.26 -20.06
C ARG A 7 -8.27 0.46 -19.03
N GLU A 8 -8.92 -0.62 -18.62
CA GLU A 8 -10.08 -0.61 -17.74
C GLU A 8 -10.12 -1.94 -16.97
N VAL A 9 -10.06 -1.84 -15.65
CA VAL A 9 -10.37 -2.95 -14.75
C VAL A 9 -11.52 -2.48 -13.86
N GLU A 10 -12.75 -2.60 -14.36
CA GLU A 10 -13.98 -2.42 -13.56
C GLU A 10 -14.11 -3.58 -12.57
N THR A 11 -13.22 -3.61 -11.59
CA THR A 11 -13.18 -4.63 -10.55
C THR A 11 -12.97 -3.96 -9.22
N LEU A 12 -13.70 -4.40 -8.19
CA LEU A 12 -13.51 -3.90 -6.83
C LEU A 12 -12.08 -4.12 -6.34
N TRP A 13 -11.33 -5.05 -6.96
CA TRP A 13 -9.93 -5.30 -6.65
C TRP A 13 -9.06 -4.05 -6.65
N THR A 14 -9.28 -3.10 -7.56
CA THR A 14 -8.47 -1.86 -7.56
C THR A 14 -8.70 -1.01 -6.31
N LEU A 15 -9.92 -1.00 -5.78
CA LEU A 15 -10.31 -0.19 -4.63
C LEU A 15 -9.63 -0.65 -3.33
N PHE A 16 -9.60 -1.96 -3.08
CA PHE A 16 -9.08 -2.51 -1.83
C PHE A 16 -7.60 -2.93 -1.91
N THR A 17 -6.96 -2.93 -3.09
CA THR A 17 -5.55 -3.33 -3.24
C THR A 17 -4.62 -2.57 -2.29
N ALA A 18 -4.66 -1.23 -2.30
CA ALA A 18 -3.75 -0.44 -1.45
C ALA A 18 -4.01 -0.64 0.07
N PRO A 19 -5.26 -0.61 0.56
CA PRO A 19 -5.56 -0.96 1.96
C PRO A 19 -5.12 -2.38 2.34
N THR A 20 -5.29 -3.38 1.46
CA THR A 20 -4.85 -4.75 1.73
C THR A 20 -3.32 -4.85 1.80
N VAL A 21 -2.60 -4.17 0.90
CA VAL A 21 -1.13 -4.11 0.94
C VAL A 21 -0.65 -3.49 2.24
N TRP A 22 -1.26 -2.40 2.70
CA TRP A 22 -0.97 -1.81 4.01
C TRP A 22 -1.23 -2.78 5.16
N ALA A 23 -2.39 -3.43 5.19
CA ALA A 23 -2.74 -4.35 6.28
C ALA A 23 -1.77 -5.54 6.36
N LEU A 24 -1.41 -6.12 5.20
CA LEU A 24 -0.41 -7.18 5.12
C LEU A 24 0.96 -6.68 5.56
N HIS A 25 1.37 -5.49 5.11
CA HIS A 25 2.62 -4.86 5.52
C HIS A 25 2.71 -4.72 7.04
N PHE A 26 1.67 -4.14 7.65
CA PHE A 26 1.58 -3.95 9.10
C PHE A 26 1.68 -5.28 9.86
N VAL A 27 0.86 -6.28 9.48
CA VAL A 27 0.86 -7.59 10.16
C VAL A 27 2.20 -8.27 10.05
N VAL A 28 2.82 -8.29 8.86
CA VAL A 28 4.12 -8.93 8.64
C VAL A 28 5.21 -8.23 9.44
N CYS A 29 5.32 -6.90 9.37
CA CYS A 29 6.32 -6.14 10.12
C CYS A 29 6.15 -6.33 11.63
N TYR A 30 4.92 -6.22 12.13
CA TYR A 30 4.64 -6.35 13.55
C TYR A 30 4.94 -7.76 14.06
N ALA A 31 4.42 -8.79 13.39
CA ALA A 31 4.62 -10.17 13.79
C ALA A 31 6.09 -10.58 13.69
N ALA A 32 6.80 -10.16 12.64
CA ALA A 32 8.22 -10.48 12.47
C ALA A 32 9.06 -9.91 13.63
N VAL A 33 8.88 -8.64 13.97
CA VAL A 33 9.61 -8.02 15.09
C VAL A 33 9.21 -8.64 16.42
N ALA A 34 7.91 -8.86 16.67
CA ALA A 34 7.42 -9.45 17.91
C ALA A 34 7.98 -10.87 18.13
N ILE A 35 7.93 -11.72 17.10
CA ILE A 35 8.47 -13.08 17.16
C ILE A 35 9.99 -13.05 17.32
N PHE A 36 10.68 -12.18 16.57
CA PHE A 36 12.13 -12.05 16.65
C PHE A 36 12.61 -11.67 18.06
N CYS A 37 11.98 -10.66 18.67
CA CYS A 37 12.32 -10.22 20.02
C CYS A 37 11.89 -11.23 21.11
N ALA A 38 10.73 -11.87 20.99
CA ALA A 38 10.21 -12.77 22.02
C ALA A 38 10.84 -14.16 22.00
N LYS A 39 11.27 -14.66 20.83
CA LYS A 39 11.72 -16.05 20.66
C LYS A 39 13.24 -16.23 20.50
N GLY A 40 14.04 -15.18 20.67
CA GLY A 40 15.50 -15.31 20.66
C GLY A 40 16.11 -15.65 19.29
N LEU A 41 15.40 -15.39 18.19
CA LEU A 41 15.96 -15.49 16.82
C LEU A 41 17.18 -14.56 16.60
N ALA A 42 17.40 -13.63 17.54
CA ALA A 42 18.60 -12.81 17.65
C ALA A 42 19.90 -13.62 17.85
N GLU A 43 19.83 -14.88 18.28
CA GLU A 43 21.01 -15.75 18.42
C GLU A 43 21.55 -16.24 17.06
N GLU A 44 20.70 -16.33 16.03
CA GLU A 44 21.09 -16.79 14.69
C GLU A 44 21.24 -15.65 13.68
N ILE A 45 20.46 -14.58 13.82
CA ILE A 45 20.38 -13.49 12.85
C ILE A 45 20.45 -12.14 13.56
N THR A 46 21.22 -11.19 13.02
CA THR A 46 21.31 -9.85 13.61
C THR A 46 20.03 -9.03 13.41
N PHE A 47 19.71 -8.14 14.35
CA PHE A 47 18.60 -7.18 14.20
C PHE A 47 18.74 -6.30 12.96
N GLY A 48 19.98 -5.98 12.56
CA GLY A 48 20.26 -5.22 11.34
C GLY A 48 19.78 -5.94 10.07
N THR A 49 19.95 -7.26 9.98
CA THR A 49 19.46 -8.06 8.85
C THR A 49 17.93 -8.06 8.79
N LEU A 50 17.26 -8.22 9.93
CA LEU A 50 15.79 -8.13 10.01
C LEU A 50 15.30 -6.74 9.57
N ARG A 51 15.92 -5.68 10.11
CA ARG A 51 15.59 -4.29 9.78
C ARG A 51 15.78 -4.02 8.28
N PHE A 52 16.85 -4.52 7.67
CA PHE A 52 17.07 -4.38 6.23
C PHE A 52 15.99 -5.12 5.43
N ALA A 53 15.66 -6.36 5.79
CA ALA A 53 14.63 -7.15 5.11
C ALA A 53 13.24 -6.48 5.19
N LEU A 54 12.86 -5.98 6.37
CA LEU A 54 11.61 -5.24 6.55
C LEU A 54 11.62 -3.89 5.82
N GLY A 55 12.79 -3.25 5.71
CA GLY A 55 12.97 -2.05 4.90
C GLY A 55 12.70 -2.30 3.41
N VAL A 56 13.29 -3.36 2.85
CA VAL A 56 13.03 -3.78 1.46
C VAL A 56 11.56 -4.12 1.25
N PHE A 57 10.95 -4.88 2.16
CA PHE A 57 9.53 -5.20 2.10
C PHE A 57 8.63 -3.96 2.16
N THR A 58 9.00 -2.97 2.98
CA THR A 58 8.30 -1.68 3.05
C THR A 58 8.37 -0.94 1.71
N LEU A 59 9.54 -0.90 1.06
CA LEU A 59 9.69 -0.27 -0.26
C LEU A 59 8.84 -0.96 -1.32
N LEU A 60 8.77 -2.29 -1.30
CA LEU A 60 7.90 -3.05 -2.21
C LEU A 60 6.42 -2.74 -1.98
N ALA A 61 5.99 -2.65 -0.72
CA ALA A 61 4.61 -2.26 -0.38
C ALA A 61 4.28 -0.84 -0.88
N LEU A 62 5.18 0.13 -0.66
CA LEU A 62 5.02 1.50 -1.15
C LEU A 62 4.96 1.55 -2.68
N ALA A 63 5.82 0.80 -3.38
CA ALA A 63 5.81 0.73 -4.83
C ALA A 63 4.46 0.19 -5.37
N MET A 64 3.90 -0.84 -4.73
CA MET A 64 2.58 -1.38 -5.08
C MET A 64 1.45 -0.37 -4.84
N ILE A 65 1.50 0.39 -3.74
CA ILE A 65 0.52 1.44 -3.45
C ILE A 65 0.63 2.59 -4.47
N VAL A 66 1.85 3.02 -4.81
CA VAL A 66 2.08 4.07 -5.83
C VAL A 66 1.58 3.61 -7.20
N LEU A 67 1.81 2.34 -7.56
CA LEU A 67 1.27 1.78 -8.80
C LEU A 67 -0.27 1.78 -8.79
N SER A 68 -0.90 1.40 -7.68
CA SER A 68 -2.36 1.45 -7.52
C SER A 68 -2.90 2.88 -7.66
N ALA A 69 -2.26 3.85 -7.01
CA ALA A 69 -2.59 5.27 -7.14
C ALA A 69 -2.44 5.77 -8.59
N TYR A 70 -1.37 5.38 -9.28
CA TYR A 70 -1.13 5.76 -10.67
C TYR A 70 -2.19 5.22 -11.63
N LEU A 71 -2.60 3.97 -11.46
CA LEU A 71 -3.68 3.36 -12.25
C LEU A 71 -5.03 4.05 -11.96
N ALA A 72 -5.30 4.35 -10.69
CA ALA A 72 -6.50 5.07 -10.28
C ALA A 72 -6.56 6.50 -10.83
N TRP A 73 -5.42 7.20 -10.86
CA TRP A 73 -5.29 8.51 -11.50
C TRP A 73 -5.65 8.43 -12.98
N ARG A 74 -5.09 7.46 -13.71
CA ARG A 74 -5.43 7.24 -15.11
C ARG A 74 -6.90 6.91 -15.34
N GLN A 75 -7.52 6.17 -14.42
CA GLN A 75 -8.94 5.80 -14.49
C GLN A 75 -9.87 6.99 -14.25
N TRP A 76 -9.52 7.92 -13.36
CA TRP A 76 -10.32 9.09 -13.04
C TRP A 76 -10.36 10.14 -14.18
N GLY A 77 -9.39 10.15 -15.09
CA GLY A 77 -9.52 10.91 -16.34
C GLY A 77 -9.41 12.44 -16.22
N PHE A 78 -8.69 12.96 -15.21
CA PHE A 78 -8.38 14.40 -15.06
C PHE A 78 -9.62 15.32 -14.93
N GLY A 79 -10.63 14.94 -14.15
CA GLY A 79 -11.78 15.83 -13.91
C GLY A 79 -12.59 16.12 -15.18
N SER A 80 -12.60 15.18 -16.14
CA SER A 80 -13.54 15.21 -17.25
C SER A 80 -14.96 15.01 -16.71
N GLY A 81 -15.63 16.12 -16.43
CA GLY A 81 -16.92 16.17 -15.74
C GLY A 81 -16.74 16.63 -14.29
N ASP A 82 -17.43 17.70 -13.92
CA ASP A 82 -17.43 18.18 -12.54
C ASP A 82 -18.15 17.15 -11.65
N PRO A 83 -17.62 16.83 -10.45
CA PRO A 83 -18.35 16.09 -9.44
C PRO A 83 -19.70 16.76 -9.13
N PRO A 84 -20.72 16.00 -8.69
CA PRO A 84 -20.68 14.61 -8.25
C PRO A 84 -21.03 13.65 -9.39
N HIS A 85 -20.15 12.71 -9.71
CA HIS A 85 -20.45 11.61 -10.64
C HIS A 85 -21.46 10.63 -10.00
N ASP A 86 -22.72 11.05 -9.86
CA ASP A 86 -23.78 10.37 -9.13
C ASP A 86 -24.85 9.74 -10.02
N ALA A 87 -24.73 9.88 -11.34
CA ALA A 87 -25.65 9.24 -12.26
C ALA A 87 -25.45 7.72 -12.23
N ALA A 88 -26.55 6.97 -12.45
CA ALA A 88 -26.52 5.52 -12.53
C ALA A 88 -25.88 4.99 -13.84
N THR A 89 -24.82 5.64 -14.32
CA THR A 89 -24.07 5.29 -15.53
C THR A 89 -22.83 4.47 -15.16
N ARG A 90 -22.30 3.71 -16.14
CA ARG A 90 -21.02 2.99 -15.95
C ARG A 90 -19.85 3.97 -15.80
N GLU A 91 -19.91 5.08 -16.53
CA GLU A 91 -18.86 6.08 -16.55
C GLU A 91 -18.71 6.77 -15.19
N ASP A 92 -19.80 7.23 -14.58
CA ASP A 92 -19.78 7.88 -13.27
C ASP A 92 -19.26 6.94 -12.18
N ARG A 93 -19.68 5.66 -12.22
CA ARG A 93 -19.17 4.63 -11.32
C ARG A 93 -17.65 4.47 -11.45
N LYS A 94 -17.13 4.47 -12.68
CA LYS A 94 -15.71 4.33 -12.96
C LYS A 94 -14.91 5.52 -12.39
N TYR A 95 -15.42 6.75 -12.55
CA TYR A 95 -14.79 7.96 -12.00
C TYR A 95 -14.82 7.98 -10.48
N PHE A 96 -15.96 7.66 -9.87
CA PHE A 96 -16.09 7.53 -8.42
C PHE A 96 -15.10 6.50 -7.86
N GLN A 97 -15.03 5.31 -8.48
CA GLN A 97 -14.11 4.27 -8.05
C GLN A 97 -12.64 4.69 -8.18
N GLY A 98 -12.28 5.38 -9.26
CA GLY A 98 -10.93 5.95 -9.44
C GLY A 98 -10.57 6.94 -8.34
N PHE A 99 -11.46 7.89 -8.06
CA PHE A 99 -11.27 8.89 -6.99
C PHE A 99 -11.17 8.25 -5.60
N ALA A 100 -12.07 7.33 -5.26
CA ALA A 100 -12.02 6.60 -3.99
C ALA A 100 -10.73 5.79 -3.83
N THR A 101 -10.25 5.16 -4.91
CA THR A 101 -8.99 4.42 -4.91
C THR A 101 -7.79 5.34 -4.69
N LEU A 102 -7.79 6.55 -5.24
CA LEU A 102 -6.73 7.55 -4.99
C LEU A 102 -6.67 7.94 -3.51
N LEU A 103 -7.81 8.26 -2.91
CA LEU A 103 -7.89 8.62 -1.48
C LEU A 103 -7.42 7.47 -0.59
N LEU A 104 -7.89 6.25 -0.85
CA LEU A 104 -7.49 5.06 -0.10
C LEU A 104 -6.01 4.73 -0.29
N SER A 105 -5.46 4.95 -1.48
CA SER A 105 -4.03 4.78 -1.75
C SER A 105 -3.19 5.80 -0.97
N GLY A 106 -3.62 7.07 -0.95
CA GLY A 106 -2.97 8.11 -0.15
C GLY A 106 -2.96 7.79 1.35
N LEU A 107 -4.11 7.38 1.89
CA LEU A 107 -4.22 6.95 3.29
C LEU A 107 -3.31 5.76 3.59
N SER A 108 -3.33 4.74 2.74
CA SER A 108 -2.52 3.52 2.90
C SER A 108 -1.02 3.83 2.84
N PHE A 109 -0.60 4.73 1.94
CA PHE A 109 0.79 5.17 1.83
C PHE A 109 1.27 5.82 3.14
N VAL A 110 0.50 6.78 3.67
CA VAL A 110 0.82 7.45 4.93
C VAL A 110 0.87 6.44 6.08
N ALA A 111 -0.07 5.49 6.12
CA ALA A 111 -0.11 4.47 7.14
C ALA A 111 1.11 3.52 7.10
N VAL A 112 1.58 3.12 5.91
CA VAL A 112 2.82 2.32 5.74
C VAL A 112 4.05 3.12 6.20
N VAL A 113 4.17 4.39 5.79
CA VAL A 113 5.28 5.26 6.21
C VAL A 113 5.30 5.39 7.73
N TYR A 114 4.14 5.66 8.34
CA TYR A 114 4.00 5.77 9.78
C TYR A 114 4.38 4.47 10.51
N ALA A 115 3.89 3.32 10.02
CA ALA A 115 4.19 2.01 10.60
C ALA A 115 5.68 1.63 10.48
N ALA A 116 6.41 2.19 9.52
CA ALA A 116 7.84 1.96 9.32
C ALA A 116 8.74 2.87 10.17
N ILE A 117 8.21 3.94 10.79
CA ILE A 117 9.00 4.87 11.63
C ILE A 117 9.79 4.15 12.72
N PRO A 118 9.23 3.20 13.50
CA PRO A 118 9.97 2.52 14.56
C PRO A 118 11.19 1.76 14.02
N LEU A 119 11.15 1.23 12.80
CA LEU A 119 12.28 0.56 12.18
C LEU A 119 13.46 1.51 11.90
N ILE A 120 13.24 2.83 11.89
CA ILE A 120 14.30 3.82 11.69
C ILE A 120 14.98 4.15 13.02
N PHE A 121 14.20 4.32 14.09
CA PHE A 121 14.68 4.82 15.38
C PHE A 121 15.06 3.72 16.36
N ILE A 122 14.47 2.53 16.28
CA ILE A 122 14.77 1.41 17.18
C ILE A 122 15.93 0.61 16.60
N ALA A 123 16.99 0.48 17.40
CA ALA A 123 18.23 -0.20 17.01
C ALA A 123 18.28 -1.66 17.47
N GLU A 124 17.52 -2.03 18.51
CA GLU A 124 17.56 -3.37 19.12
C GLU A 124 16.27 -3.68 19.89
N CYS A 125 16.03 -4.97 20.15
CA CYS A 125 14.99 -5.41 21.07
C CYS A 125 15.38 -5.03 22.50
N GLN A 126 14.48 -4.38 23.24
CA GLN A 126 14.65 -4.18 24.68
C GLN A 126 14.42 -5.52 25.38
N ARG A 127 15.38 -5.92 26.22
CA ARG A 127 15.36 -7.21 26.93
C ARG A 127 14.60 -7.12 28.25
#